data_AF-A0A432HA35-F1
#
_entry.id   AF-A0A432HA35-F1
#
_cell.length_a   1.000
_cell.length_b   1.000
_cell.length_c   1.000
_cell.angle_alpha   90.00
_cell.angle_beta   90.00
_cell.angle_gamma   90.00
#
_symmetry.space_group_name_H-M   'P 1'
#
loop_
_entity.id
_entity.type
_entity.pdbx_description
1 polymer ?
#
loop_
_entity_poly.entity_id
_entity_poly.type
_entity_poly.pdbx_seq_one_letter_code
_entity_poly.pdbx_strand_id
1 'polypeptide(L)'
;MASVDAPDQESRQQVVAHQRGVTAQLAQEEIIPNGATSCPWQAQGTVRIIIGQGISLPHEVVGCWNRVLFPVRLEDRARIEREAVTRENLPLQVMALHGGESVSVDSGILSPVTPVPGLEVLDQESQRHFDPETEIVADFPVAPLRDEQRDATTQHQQILHFLQQRYLPYLIGQRKPPIEHRLSEYGGQYRVRVRYGTTDSWSPRDYLIRFSALRFEEQPVDGDADVQEEYWANDLDDYFQGTADDFSTFCRSFPGGSSHEFWDCLGMPFLNDDLVAKKIRLHFERARRGESAATFVLPLWDFARQV
;
A
#
# COMPACT_ATOMS: atom_id res chain seq x y z
N MET A 1 -7.18 -2.34 0.45
CA MET A 1 -7.78 -3.49 -0.25
C MET A 1 -9.11 -3.91 0.37
N ALA A 2 -9.85 -3.05 1.08
CA ALA A 2 -10.97 -3.52 1.90
C ALA A 2 -12.13 -4.20 1.14
N SER A 3 -12.31 -3.95 -0.17
CA SER A 3 -13.26 -4.71 -1.01
C SER A 3 -12.78 -6.13 -1.33
N VAL A 4 -11.47 -6.32 -1.44
CA VAL A 4 -10.74 -7.58 -1.63
C VAL A 4 -10.69 -8.36 -0.32
N ASP A 5 -10.43 -7.68 0.80
CA ASP A 5 -10.30 -8.26 2.14
C ASP A 5 -11.67 -8.58 2.79
N ALA A 6 -12.77 -8.20 2.14
CA ALA A 6 -14.11 -8.46 2.66
C ALA A 6 -14.42 -9.96 2.65
N PRO A 7 -14.86 -10.55 3.79
CA PRO A 7 -15.01 -12.00 3.94
C PRO A 7 -16.16 -12.59 3.11
N ASP A 8 -17.13 -11.75 2.72
CA ASP A 8 -18.31 -12.15 1.97
C ASP A 8 -18.84 -10.97 1.12
N GLN A 9 -19.82 -11.29 0.28
CA GLN A 9 -20.44 -10.35 -0.65
C GLN A 9 -21.16 -9.19 0.05
N GLU A 10 -21.89 -9.47 1.14
CA GLU A 10 -22.65 -8.46 1.88
C GLU A 10 -21.70 -7.43 2.52
N SER A 11 -20.68 -7.93 3.22
CA SER A 11 -19.61 -7.13 3.81
C SER A 11 -18.90 -6.29 2.75
N ARG A 12 -18.62 -6.85 1.56
CA ARG A 12 -18.01 -6.12 0.45
C ARG A 12 -18.89 -4.95 0.00
N GLN A 13 -20.19 -5.17 -0.18
CA GLN A 13 -21.11 -4.12 -0.58
C GLN A 13 -21.15 -2.99 0.45
N GLN A 14 -21.20 -3.32 1.74
CA GLN A 14 -21.19 -2.34 2.83
C GLN A 14 -19.89 -1.52 2.85
N VAL A 15 -18.73 -2.19 2.78
CA VAL A 15 -17.41 -1.54 2.74
C VAL A 15 -17.28 -0.62 1.52
N VAL A 16 -17.69 -1.10 0.34
CA VAL A 16 -17.62 -0.31 -0.91
C VAL A 16 -18.57 0.88 -0.86
N ALA A 17 -19.79 0.72 -0.33
CA ALA A 17 -20.72 1.82 -0.15
C ALA A 17 -20.15 2.90 0.78
N HIS A 18 -19.56 2.48 1.91
CA HIS A 18 -18.88 3.39 2.83
C HIS A 18 -17.71 4.10 2.16
N GLN A 19 -16.82 3.36 1.50
CA GLN A 19 -15.66 3.92 0.78
C GLN A 19 -16.06 4.90 -0.31
N ARG A 20 -17.12 4.62 -1.06
CA ARG A 20 -17.67 5.55 -2.07
C ARG A 20 -18.14 6.84 -1.41
N GLY A 21 -18.86 6.75 -0.30
CA GLY A 21 -19.32 7.92 0.47
C GLY A 21 -18.15 8.77 0.96
N VAL A 22 -17.18 8.14 1.63
CA VAL A 22 -15.97 8.83 2.13
C VAL A 22 -15.16 9.44 0.99
N THR A 23 -14.93 8.70 -0.09
CA THR A 23 -14.14 9.18 -1.24
C THR A 23 -14.82 10.35 -1.93
N ALA A 24 -16.15 10.32 -2.08
CA ALA A 24 -16.91 11.42 -2.65
C ALA A 24 -16.87 12.66 -1.76
N GLN A 25 -17.01 12.49 -0.44
CA GLN A 25 -16.88 13.58 0.51
C GLN A 25 -15.47 14.21 0.45
N LEU A 26 -14.42 13.39 0.55
CA LEU A 26 -13.04 13.86 0.44
C LEU A 26 -12.76 14.53 -0.91
N ALA A 27 -13.39 14.07 -2.00
CA ALA A 27 -13.27 14.71 -3.31
C ALA A 27 -13.84 16.11 -3.35
N GLN A 28 -14.97 16.31 -2.70
CA GLN A 28 -15.58 17.63 -2.60
C GLN A 28 -14.74 18.53 -1.69
N GLU A 29 -14.41 18.06 -0.49
CA GLU A 29 -13.66 18.82 0.51
C GLU A 29 -12.30 19.28 0.01
N GLU A 30 -11.64 18.46 -0.82
CA GLU A 30 -10.35 18.79 -1.43
C GLU A 30 -10.39 20.06 -2.28
N ILE A 31 -11.50 20.32 -2.98
CA ILE A 31 -11.65 21.45 -3.92
C ILE A 31 -12.24 22.68 -3.22
N ILE A 32 -13.09 22.49 -2.21
CA ILE A 32 -13.83 23.58 -1.59
C ILE A 32 -12.87 24.50 -0.80
N PRO A 33 -12.80 25.81 -1.10
CA PRO A 33 -11.90 26.73 -0.39
C PRO A 33 -12.25 26.93 1.10
N ASN A 34 -13.45 26.52 1.54
CA ASN A 34 -13.91 26.59 2.94
C ASN A 34 -13.74 27.97 3.58
N GLY A 35 -13.96 29.04 2.80
CA GLY A 35 -13.80 30.42 3.27
C GLY A 35 -12.35 30.89 3.45
N ALA A 36 -11.35 30.10 3.01
CA ALA A 36 -9.96 30.52 2.98
C ALA A 36 -9.80 31.74 2.06
N THR A 37 -9.08 32.75 2.56
CA THR A 37 -8.74 33.97 1.81
C THR A 37 -7.74 33.72 0.69
N SER A 38 -7.02 32.60 0.74
CA SER A 38 -6.06 32.16 -0.26
C SER A 38 -6.13 30.64 -0.39
N CYS A 39 -6.58 30.14 -1.53
CA CYS A 39 -6.61 28.73 -1.88
C CYS A 39 -5.88 28.50 -3.21
N PRO A 40 -5.00 27.48 -3.33
CA PRO A 40 -4.32 27.17 -4.59
C PRO A 40 -5.28 27.03 -5.79
N TRP A 41 -6.49 26.50 -5.55
CA TRP A 41 -7.51 26.32 -6.57
C TRP A 41 -8.11 27.61 -7.13
N GLN A 42 -7.90 28.74 -6.45
CA GLN A 42 -8.35 30.06 -6.91
C GLN A 42 -7.34 30.75 -7.84
N ALA A 43 -6.11 30.24 -7.94
CA ALA A 43 -5.08 30.82 -8.78
C ALA A 43 -5.32 30.52 -10.26
N GLN A 44 -5.25 31.56 -11.10
CA GLN A 44 -5.33 31.42 -12.55
C GLN A 44 -4.22 30.52 -13.09
N GLY A 45 -4.56 29.69 -14.07
CA GLY A 45 -3.61 28.76 -14.69
C GLY A 45 -3.32 27.50 -13.86
N THR A 46 -4.04 27.28 -12.76
CA THR A 46 -3.90 26.05 -11.96
C THR A 46 -4.60 24.88 -12.65
N VAL A 47 -3.93 23.72 -12.64
CA VAL A 47 -4.45 22.47 -13.19
C VAL A 47 -4.31 21.38 -12.16
N ARG A 48 -5.35 20.55 -12.06
CA ARG A 48 -5.37 19.35 -11.25
C ARG A 48 -5.49 18.12 -12.13
N ILE A 49 -4.46 17.29 -12.09
CA ILE A 49 -4.39 16.02 -12.82
C ILE A 49 -4.55 14.90 -11.80
N ILE A 50 -5.54 14.05 -12.00
CA ILE A 50 -5.83 12.88 -11.16
C ILE A 50 -5.32 11.65 -11.92
N ILE A 51 -4.43 10.89 -11.31
CA ILE A 51 -3.76 9.72 -11.92
C ILE A 51 -4.16 8.36 -11.30
N GLY A 52 -5.18 8.37 -10.42
CA GLY A 52 -5.67 7.19 -9.73
C GLY A 52 -4.85 6.77 -8.50
N GLN A 53 -5.26 5.69 -7.86
CA GLN A 53 -4.50 5.03 -6.80
C GLN A 53 -3.65 3.93 -7.44
N GLY A 54 -2.33 3.97 -7.22
CA GLY A 54 -1.41 2.94 -7.70
C GLY A 54 -1.61 1.65 -6.90
N ILE A 55 -2.43 0.74 -7.42
CA ILE A 55 -2.45 -0.66 -6.96
C ILE A 55 -1.60 -1.45 -7.94
N SER A 56 -0.55 -2.10 -7.44
CA SER A 56 0.38 -2.89 -8.25
C SER A 56 0.11 -4.37 -8.01
N LEU A 57 -0.83 -4.93 -8.77
CA LEU A 57 -0.95 -6.39 -8.89
C LEU A 57 -0.50 -6.80 -10.30
N PRO A 58 0.19 -7.94 -10.47
CA PRO A 58 0.55 -8.41 -11.82
C PRO A 58 -0.71 -8.61 -12.63
N HIS A 59 -0.77 -8.06 -13.85
CA HIS A 59 -1.92 -8.21 -14.75
C HIS A 59 -2.37 -9.68 -14.88
N GLU A 60 -1.40 -10.60 -14.83
CA GLU A 60 -1.58 -12.04 -14.96
C GLU A 60 -2.28 -12.68 -13.74
N VAL A 61 -2.25 -12.03 -12.57
CA VAL A 61 -2.98 -12.42 -11.35
C VAL A 61 -4.35 -11.75 -11.29
N VAL A 62 -4.54 -10.64 -12.00
CA VAL A 62 -5.61 -9.65 -11.78
C VAL A 62 -6.94 -9.96 -12.50
N GLY A 63 -7.00 -10.99 -13.33
CA GLY A 63 -8.14 -11.24 -14.24
C GLY A 63 -9.52 -11.11 -13.59
N CYS A 64 -9.75 -11.81 -12.48
CA CYS A 64 -11.00 -11.73 -11.73
C CYS A 64 -11.01 -10.56 -10.71
N TRP A 65 -9.85 -10.19 -10.16
CA TRP A 65 -9.67 -9.12 -9.18
C TRP A 65 -9.98 -7.71 -9.70
N ASN A 66 -9.81 -7.46 -10.99
CA ASN A 66 -10.19 -6.19 -11.64
C ASN A 66 -11.65 -5.80 -11.36
N ARG A 67 -12.50 -6.79 -11.06
CA ARG A 67 -13.91 -6.59 -10.74
C ARG A 67 -14.20 -6.18 -9.31
N VAL A 68 -13.22 -6.23 -8.41
CA VAL A 68 -13.37 -5.89 -6.99
C VAL A 68 -12.38 -4.83 -6.53
N LEU A 69 -11.26 -4.63 -7.23
CA LEU A 69 -10.19 -3.69 -6.88
C LEU A 69 -10.55 -2.21 -7.10
N PHE A 70 -11.49 -1.91 -8.00
CA PHE A 70 -11.79 -0.53 -8.42
C PHE A 70 -13.22 -0.11 -8.05
N PRO A 71 -13.54 0.04 -6.74
CA PRO A 71 -14.86 0.46 -6.28
C PRO A 71 -15.23 1.87 -6.72
N VAL A 72 -14.24 2.74 -6.95
CA VAL A 72 -14.37 4.10 -7.46
C VAL A 72 -13.45 4.24 -8.66
N ARG A 73 -13.98 4.66 -9.81
CA ARG A 73 -13.15 4.87 -11.00
C ARG A 73 -12.45 6.23 -10.96
N LEU A 74 -11.40 6.37 -11.76
CA LEU A 74 -10.66 7.62 -11.88
C LEU A 74 -11.56 8.75 -12.41
N GLU A 75 -12.42 8.42 -13.36
CA GLU A 75 -13.39 9.31 -14.00
C GLU A 75 -14.47 9.76 -13.02
N ASP A 76 -14.89 8.88 -12.10
CA ASP A 76 -15.83 9.24 -11.03
C ASP A 76 -15.23 10.33 -10.15
N ARG A 77 -13.98 10.15 -9.72
CA ARG A 77 -13.25 11.14 -8.92
C ARG A 77 -13.10 12.46 -9.67
N ALA A 78 -12.66 12.42 -10.93
CA ALA A 78 -12.50 13.61 -11.76
C ALA A 78 -13.85 14.31 -12.03
N ARG A 79 -14.94 13.57 -12.15
CA ARG A 79 -16.29 14.14 -12.30
C ARG A 79 -16.72 14.87 -11.03
N ILE A 80 -16.59 14.25 -9.85
CA ILE A 80 -16.98 14.86 -8.57
C ILE A 80 -16.20 16.16 -8.33
N GLU A 81 -14.90 16.16 -8.60
CA GLU A 81 -14.08 17.35 -8.45
C GLU A 81 -14.43 18.46 -9.47
N ARG A 82 -14.73 18.11 -10.73
CA ARG A 82 -15.23 19.08 -11.73
C ARG A 82 -16.57 19.69 -11.34
N GLU A 83 -17.47 18.90 -10.79
CA GLU A 83 -18.76 19.37 -10.25
C GLU A 83 -18.53 20.36 -9.10
N ALA A 84 -17.57 20.07 -8.20
CA ALA A 84 -17.18 20.99 -7.12
C ALA A 84 -16.56 22.29 -7.67
N VAL A 85 -15.63 22.22 -8.61
CA VAL A 85 -15.03 23.40 -9.27
C VAL A 85 -16.10 24.30 -9.87
N THR A 86 -17.08 23.71 -10.56
CA THR A 86 -18.18 24.45 -11.19
C THR A 86 -19.06 25.13 -10.14
N ARG A 87 -19.41 24.41 -9.07
CA ARG A 87 -20.22 24.94 -7.97
C ARG A 87 -19.54 26.10 -7.24
N GLU A 88 -18.25 25.98 -6.97
CA GLU A 88 -17.45 27.01 -6.28
C GLU A 88 -16.95 28.12 -7.23
N ASN A 89 -17.29 28.05 -8.53
CA ASN A 89 -16.88 29.00 -9.57
C ASN A 89 -15.35 29.24 -9.61
N LEU A 90 -14.58 28.16 -9.56
CA LEU A 90 -13.12 28.20 -9.54
C LEU A 90 -12.52 28.19 -10.95
N PRO A 91 -11.40 28.90 -11.21
CA PRO A 91 -10.70 28.90 -12.49
C PRO A 91 -9.82 27.64 -12.71
N LEU A 92 -10.11 26.55 -12.01
CA LEU A 92 -9.34 25.32 -11.99
C LEU A 92 -9.76 24.38 -13.13
N GLN A 93 -8.80 23.83 -13.86
CA GLN A 93 -9.06 22.69 -14.75
C GLN A 93 -8.76 21.38 -14.03
N VAL A 94 -9.66 20.40 -14.15
CA VAL A 94 -9.51 19.07 -13.56
C VAL A 94 -9.59 18.01 -14.66
N MET A 95 -8.61 17.11 -14.73
CA MET A 95 -8.63 15.97 -15.65
C MET A 95 -8.27 14.65 -14.97
N ALA A 96 -8.84 13.57 -15.47
CA ALA A 96 -8.31 12.23 -15.29
C ALA A 96 -7.20 11.99 -16.33
N LEU A 97 -6.10 11.35 -15.92
CA LEU A 97 -5.03 10.91 -16.81
C LEU A 97 -4.76 9.42 -16.57
N HIS A 98 -4.95 8.60 -17.61
CA HIS A 98 -4.82 7.15 -17.52
C HIS A 98 -3.38 6.69 -17.73
N GLY A 99 -3.10 5.45 -17.29
CA GLY A 99 -1.80 4.81 -17.54
C GLY A 99 -1.52 4.70 -19.04
N GLY A 100 -0.30 5.03 -19.45
CA GLY A 100 0.10 5.06 -20.87
C GLY A 100 -0.23 6.36 -21.59
N GLU A 101 -0.84 7.33 -20.92
CA GLU A 101 -1.19 8.63 -21.49
C GLU A 101 -0.22 9.74 -21.06
N SER A 102 -0.15 10.79 -21.87
CA SER A 102 0.59 12.01 -21.60
C SER A 102 -0.22 13.24 -21.96
N VAL A 103 0.02 14.32 -21.24
CA VAL A 103 -0.60 15.62 -21.47
C VAL A 103 0.43 16.72 -21.24
N SER A 104 0.40 17.75 -22.07
CA SER A 104 1.20 18.96 -21.87
C SER A 104 0.34 20.04 -21.24
N VAL A 105 0.93 20.79 -20.32
CA VAL A 105 0.28 21.93 -19.66
C VAL A 105 1.02 23.20 -20.06
N ASP A 106 0.34 24.11 -20.75
CA ASP A 106 0.87 25.44 -21.08
C ASP A 106 -0.04 26.51 -20.49
N SER A 107 0.51 27.32 -19.58
CA SER A 107 -0.21 28.45 -18.96
C SER A 107 -1.57 28.04 -18.34
N GLY A 108 -1.63 26.81 -17.82
CA GLY A 108 -2.81 26.19 -17.23
C GLY A 108 -3.85 25.66 -18.22
N ILE A 109 -3.50 25.58 -19.50
CA ILE A 109 -4.31 24.96 -20.55
C ILE A 109 -3.75 23.56 -20.80
N LEU A 110 -4.63 22.57 -20.71
CA LEU A 110 -4.34 21.18 -21.04
C LEU A 110 -4.38 20.97 -22.55
N SER A 111 -3.33 20.37 -23.11
CA SER A 111 -3.36 19.86 -24.48
C SER A 111 -4.29 18.65 -24.58
N PRO A 112 -4.68 18.22 -25.80
CA PRO A 112 -5.23 16.89 -26.00
C PRO A 112 -4.28 15.83 -25.43
N VAL A 113 -4.87 14.79 -24.85
CA VAL A 113 -4.14 13.64 -24.33
C VAL A 113 -3.56 12.84 -25.49
N THR A 114 -2.32 12.39 -25.35
CA THR A 114 -1.64 11.56 -26.35
C THR A 114 -1.06 10.30 -25.71
N PRO A 115 -1.14 9.14 -26.39
CA PRO A 115 -0.46 7.92 -25.94
C PRO A 115 1.05 8.13 -25.87
N VAL A 116 1.69 7.59 -24.83
CA VAL A 116 3.14 7.60 -24.68
C VAL A 116 3.75 6.55 -25.63
N PRO A 117 4.64 6.95 -26.57
CA PRO A 117 5.27 6.00 -27.47
C PRO A 117 6.07 4.94 -26.72
N GLY A 118 5.93 3.67 -27.13
CA GLY A 118 6.65 2.54 -26.55
C GLY A 118 6.06 1.97 -25.25
N LEU A 119 4.92 2.49 -24.79
CA LEU A 119 4.13 1.86 -23.72
C LEU A 119 2.97 1.04 -24.30
N GLU A 120 2.74 -0.13 -23.72
CA GLU A 120 1.60 -0.99 -24.02
C GLU A 120 0.68 -1.05 -22.81
N VAL A 121 -0.61 -0.84 -23.03
CA VAL A 121 -1.64 -1.01 -21.99
C VAL A 121 -2.12 -2.46 -22.07
N LEU A 122 -1.87 -3.23 -21.00
CA LEU A 122 -2.09 -4.68 -20.97
C LEU A 122 -3.52 -5.09 -20.61
N ASP A 123 -4.36 -4.15 -20.16
CA ASP A 123 -5.76 -4.41 -19.80
C ASP A 123 -6.72 -3.42 -20.48
N GLN A 124 -8.02 -3.67 -20.39
CA GLN A 124 -9.04 -2.77 -20.91
C GLN A 124 -9.80 -2.10 -19.76
N GLU A 125 -10.08 -0.80 -19.90
CA GLU A 125 -10.87 -0.04 -18.92
C GLU A 125 -12.26 -0.65 -18.71
N SER A 126 -12.87 -1.22 -19.76
CA SER A 126 -14.14 -1.96 -19.69
C SER A 126 -14.10 -3.14 -18.70
N GLN A 127 -12.92 -3.73 -18.48
CA GLN A 127 -12.70 -4.81 -17.53
C GLN A 127 -12.43 -4.30 -16.11
N ARG A 128 -12.07 -3.01 -15.94
CA ARG A 128 -11.77 -2.36 -14.66
C ARG A 128 -13.02 -1.70 -14.09
N HIS A 129 -13.90 -2.51 -13.49
CA HIS A 129 -15.11 -1.99 -12.87
C HIS A 129 -15.52 -2.81 -11.68
N PHE A 130 -16.03 -2.15 -10.64
CA PHE A 130 -16.61 -2.88 -9.53
C PHE A 130 -17.89 -3.62 -9.94
N ASP A 131 -17.92 -4.93 -9.71
CA ASP A 131 -19.07 -5.81 -9.89
C ASP A 131 -19.40 -6.47 -8.53
N PRO A 132 -20.52 -6.08 -7.89
CA PRO A 132 -20.89 -6.58 -6.57
C PRO A 132 -21.28 -8.06 -6.56
N GLU A 133 -21.53 -8.67 -7.72
CA GLU A 133 -21.89 -10.09 -7.86
C GLU A 133 -20.68 -10.99 -8.10
N THR A 134 -19.47 -10.41 -8.12
CA THR A 134 -18.25 -11.19 -8.30
C THR A 134 -17.97 -12.04 -7.05
N GLU A 135 -18.08 -13.37 -7.20
CA GLU A 135 -17.80 -14.38 -6.17
C GLU A 135 -16.28 -14.63 -6.00
N ILE A 136 -15.52 -13.60 -5.63
CA ILE A 136 -14.10 -13.73 -5.30
C ILE A 136 -13.94 -13.40 -3.83
N VAL A 137 -13.27 -14.26 -3.07
CA VAL A 137 -12.77 -13.93 -1.73
C VAL A 137 -11.26 -14.13 -1.74
N ALA A 138 -10.53 -13.16 -1.20
CA ALA A 138 -9.09 -13.23 -1.13
C ALA A 138 -8.66 -14.25 -0.09
N ASP A 139 -8.22 -15.42 -0.54
CA ASP A 139 -7.51 -16.37 0.30
C ASP A 139 -6.01 -16.23 0.04
N PHE A 140 -5.46 -15.08 0.44
CA PHE A 140 -4.01 -14.88 0.38
C PHE A 140 -3.34 -15.67 1.50
N PRO A 141 -2.26 -16.42 1.19
CA PRO A 141 -1.60 -17.25 2.17
C PRO A 141 -1.02 -16.41 3.31
N VAL A 142 -1.16 -16.93 4.52
CA VAL A 142 -0.47 -16.44 5.72
C VAL A 142 0.87 -17.16 5.82
N ALA A 143 1.78 -16.83 4.91
CA ALA A 143 3.08 -17.47 4.73
C ALA A 143 4.15 -16.43 4.33
N PRO A 144 5.44 -16.70 4.56
CA PRO A 144 6.50 -15.87 4.00
C PRO A 144 6.45 -15.90 2.46
N LEU A 145 6.83 -14.80 1.83
CA LEU A 145 6.88 -14.66 0.37
C LEU A 145 7.79 -15.72 -0.27
N ARG A 146 8.90 -16.02 0.40
CA ARG A 146 9.83 -17.08 0.03
C ARG A 146 9.92 -18.03 1.21
N ASP A 147 9.25 -19.16 1.09
CA ASP A 147 9.11 -20.15 2.15
C ASP A 147 10.33 -21.07 2.24
N GLU A 148 11.45 -20.48 2.65
CA GLU A 148 12.73 -21.15 2.78
C GLU A 148 13.35 -20.90 4.16
N GLN A 149 14.12 -21.89 4.64
CA GLN A 149 14.84 -21.74 5.89
C GLN A 149 16.02 -20.78 5.69
N ARG A 150 16.04 -19.68 6.46
CA ARG A 150 17.13 -18.69 6.47
C ARG A 150 17.88 -18.68 7.80
N ASP A 151 19.03 -17.99 7.81
CA ASP A 151 19.79 -17.77 9.04
C ASP A 151 19.07 -16.78 9.96
N ALA A 152 18.36 -17.33 10.95
CA ALA A 152 17.61 -16.57 11.93
C ALA A 152 18.50 -15.60 12.74
N THR A 153 19.79 -15.90 12.91
CA THR A 153 20.72 -15.02 13.65
C THR A 153 20.97 -13.74 12.88
N THR A 154 21.32 -13.86 11.60
CA THR A 154 21.54 -12.70 10.72
C THR A 154 20.25 -11.90 10.55
N GLN A 155 19.11 -12.57 10.33
CA GLN A 155 17.81 -11.90 10.23
C GLN A 155 17.50 -11.10 11.50
N HIS A 156 17.67 -11.72 12.68
CA HIS A 156 17.44 -11.06 13.96
C HIS A 156 18.28 -9.78 14.12
N GLN A 157 19.58 -9.84 13.81
CA GLN A 157 20.47 -8.68 13.92
C GLN A 157 20.03 -7.53 13.00
N GLN A 158 19.65 -7.86 11.76
CA GLN A 158 19.18 -6.85 10.80
C GLN A 158 17.82 -6.27 11.22
N ILE A 159 16.87 -7.11 11.62
CA ILE A 159 15.54 -6.67 12.06
C ILE A 159 15.65 -5.74 13.27
N LEU A 160 16.44 -6.12 14.28
CA LEU A 160 16.68 -5.26 15.44
C LEU A 160 17.36 -3.95 15.04
N HIS A 161 18.30 -3.97 14.09
CA HIS A 161 18.90 -2.75 13.56
C HIS A 161 17.85 -1.83 12.91
N PHE A 162 16.98 -2.34 12.04
CA PHE A 162 15.94 -1.54 11.39
C PHE A 162 14.88 -1.01 12.37
N LEU A 163 14.47 -1.84 13.35
CA LEU A 163 13.59 -1.40 14.43
C LEU A 163 14.18 -0.20 15.18
N GLN A 164 15.48 -0.23 15.48
CA GLN A 164 16.15 0.84 16.23
C GLN A 164 16.47 2.07 15.39
N GLN A 165 16.94 1.89 14.16
CA GLN A 165 17.51 2.98 13.37
C GLN A 165 16.49 3.65 12.44
N ARG A 166 15.39 2.97 12.10
CA ARG A 166 14.36 3.51 11.21
C ARG A 166 13.02 3.62 11.90
N TYR A 167 12.55 2.52 12.50
CA TYR A 167 11.19 2.49 13.03
C TYR A 167 11.02 3.31 14.31
N LEU A 168 11.93 3.19 15.27
CA LEU A 168 11.89 3.99 16.50
C LEU A 168 11.91 5.51 16.21
N PRO A 169 12.83 6.06 15.40
CA PRO A 169 12.77 7.46 15.01
C PRO A 169 11.47 7.85 14.30
N TYR A 170 10.93 6.97 13.46
CA TYR A 170 9.64 7.17 12.81
C TYR A 170 8.51 7.30 13.84
N LEU A 171 8.41 6.37 14.79
CA LEU A 171 7.43 6.41 15.87
C LEU A 171 7.53 7.68 16.73
N ILE A 172 8.75 8.08 17.09
CA ILE A 172 9.00 9.31 17.87
C ILE A 172 8.63 10.56 17.05
N GLY A 173 8.89 10.54 15.74
CA GLY A 173 8.59 11.66 14.84
C GLY A 173 7.11 11.82 14.49
N GLN A 174 6.28 10.80 14.74
CA GLN A 174 4.85 10.87 14.47
C GLN A 174 4.14 11.86 15.39
N ARG A 175 3.27 12.69 14.81
CA ARG A 175 2.48 13.67 15.57
C ARG A 175 1.10 13.16 15.97
N LYS A 176 0.57 12.13 15.31
CA LYS A 176 -0.80 11.66 15.49
C LYS A 176 -0.91 10.15 15.21
N PRO A 177 -1.10 9.31 16.25
CA PRO A 177 -0.85 9.62 17.66
C PRO A 177 0.67 9.72 17.97
N PRO A 178 1.08 10.59 18.91
CA PRO A 178 2.43 10.55 19.47
C PRO A 178 2.75 9.19 20.12
N ILE A 179 4.03 8.84 20.20
CA ILE A 179 4.48 7.54 20.73
C ILE A 179 4.00 7.27 22.15
N GLU A 180 3.89 8.29 22.99
CA GLU A 180 3.43 8.17 24.38
C GLU A 180 1.96 7.74 24.45
N HIS A 181 1.14 8.21 23.52
CA HIS A 181 -0.27 7.82 23.43
C HIS A 181 -0.39 6.37 22.99
N ARG A 182 0.41 5.96 22.00
CA ARG A 182 0.49 4.56 21.54
C ARG A 182 0.89 3.63 22.68
N LEU A 183 1.98 3.96 23.38
CA LEU A 183 2.43 3.18 24.53
C LEU A 183 1.36 3.13 25.62
N SER A 184 0.69 4.25 25.91
CA SER A 184 -0.38 4.29 26.93
C SER A 184 -1.56 3.39 26.59
N GLU A 185 -1.96 3.35 25.31
CA GLU A 185 -3.07 2.53 24.82
C GLU A 185 -2.85 1.05 25.09
N TYR A 186 -1.60 0.59 24.99
CA TYR A 186 -1.21 -0.81 25.19
C TYR A 186 -0.53 -1.07 26.54
N GLY A 187 -0.95 -0.37 27.60
CA GLY A 187 -0.50 -0.64 28.97
C GLY A 187 0.97 -0.27 29.25
N GLY A 188 1.52 0.66 28.47
CA GLY A 188 2.87 1.21 28.62
C GLY A 188 3.96 0.51 27.82
N GLN A 189 3.58 -0.35 26.88
CA GLN A 189 4.49 -1.10 26.02
C GLN A 189 3.94 -1.22 24.60
N TYR A 190 4.80 -1.45 23.62
CA TYR A 190 4.40 -1.75 22.24
C TYR A 190 5.25 -2.90 21.71
N ARG A 191 4.61 -3.92 21.16
CA ARG A 191 5.21 -5.22 20.82
C ARG A 191 5.13 -5.49 19.33
N VAL A 192 6.29 -5.76 18.75
CA VAL A 192 6.45 -6.31 17.40
C VAL A 192 6.89 -7.76 17.52
N ARG A 193 6.07 -8.70 17.05
CA ARG A 193 6.41 -10.13 16.99
C ARG A 193 6.91 -10.50 15.60
N VAL A 194 7.98 -11.30 15.55
CA VAL A 194 8.51 -11.80 14.28
C VAL A 194 8.65 -13.32 14.30
N ARG A 195 8.12 -13.98 13.27
CA ARG A 195 8.24 -15.42 13.01
C ARG A 195 9.49 -15.71 12.17
N TYR A 196 10.41 -16.53 12.69
CA TYR A 196 11.64 -16.95 12.02
C TYR A 196 11.52 -18.41 11.58
N GLY A 197 11.60 -18.68 10.28
CA GLY A 197 11.51 -20.01 9.70
C GLY A 197 10.56 -20.05 8.51
N THR A 198 9.95 -21.22 8.31
CA THR A 198 9.03 -21.53 7.21
C THR A 198 7.60 -21.63 7.71
N THR A 199 6.64 -21.77 6.80
CA THR A 199 5.22 -22.06 7.13
C THR A 199 5.10 -23.32 8.00
N ASP A 200 5.89 -24.35 7.70
CA ASP A 200 5.85 -25.64 8.40
C ASP A 200 6.58 -25.64 9.75
N SER A 201 7.59 -24.78 9.90
CA SER A 201 8.43 -24.76 11.11
C SER A 201 9.02 -23.39 11.36
N TRP A 202 8.57 -22.73 12.43
CA TRP A 202 9.03 -21.40 12.79
C TRP A 202 9.14 -21.20 14.30
N SER A 203 9.91 -20.19 14.68
CA SER A 203 10.08 -19.74 16.06
C SER A 203 9.79 -18.23 16.18
N PRO A 204 8.97 -17.79 17.15
CA PRO A 204 8.72 -16.37 17.36
C PRO A 204 9.85 -15.69 18.14
N ARG A 205 10.01 -14.38 17.94
CA ARG A 205 10.70 -13.47 18.87
C ARG A 205 9.90 -12.19 19.02
N ASP A 206 9.88 -11.65 20.23
CA ASP A 206 9.16 -10.42 20.55
C ASP A 206 10.13 -9.27 20.80
N TYR A 207 9.89 -8.13 20.13
CA TYR A 207 10.63 -6.89 20.30
C TYR A 207 9.72 -5.86 20.94
N LEU A 208 10.10 -5.36 22.11
CA LEU A 208 9.30 -4.44 22.89
C LEU A 208 9.99 -3.10 23.06
N ILE A 209 9.19 -2.04 22.98
CA ILE A 209 9.53 -0.72 23.49
C ILE A 209 8.59 -0.39 24.66
N ARG A 210 9.10 0.31 25.68
CA ARG A 210 8.36 0.65 26.90
C ARG A 210 8.59 2.10 27.30
N PHE A 211 7.73 2.66 28.16
CA PHE A 211 8.00 3.97 28.77
C PHE A 211 9.35 4.05 29.49
N SER A 212 9.71 2.98 30.19
CA SER A 212 10.97 2.91 30.94
C SER A 212 12.20 2.79 30.04
N ALA A 213 12.02 2.40 28.78
CA ALA A 213 13.09 2.18 27.81
C ALA A 213 12.57 2.44 26.39
N LEU A 214 12.83 3.65 25.88
CA LEU A 214 12.52 4.03 24.49
C LEU A 214 13.55 3.44 23.50
N ARG A 215 13.65 2.12 23.52
CA ARG A 215 14.44 1.32 22.57
C ARG A 215 13.78 -0.04 22.43
N PHE A 216 13.84 -0.62 21.25
CA PHE A 216 13.37 -2.00 21.06
C PHE A 216 14.32 -2.99 21.76
N GLU A 217 13.78 -3.84 22.61
CA GLU A 217 14.50 -4.92 23.29
C GLU A 217 13.84 -6.25 22.98
N GLU A 218 14.64 -7.27 22.67
CA GLU A 218 14.13 -8.64 22.60
C GLU A 218 13.65 -9.06 24.01
N GLN A 219 12.49 -9.71 24.06
CA GLN A 219 11.94 -10.27 25.29
C GLN A 219 11.52 -11.73 25.05
N PRO A 220 11.43 -12.53 26.13
CA PRO A 220 10.78 -13.84 26.04
C PRO A 220 9.40 -13.73 25.41
N VAL A 221 9.10 -14.67 24.53
CA VAL A 221 7.79 -14.72 23.86
C VAL A 221 6.73 -15.09 24.88
N ASP A 222 5.70 -14.25 24.94
CA ASP A 222 4.52 -14.48 25.75
C ASP A 222 3.34 -14.79 24.83
N GLY A 223 2.87 -16.04 24.84
CA GLY A 223 1.85 -16.53 23.91
C GLY A 223 0.51 -15.81 24.03
N ASP A 224 0.19 -15.32 25.23
CA ASP A 224 -1.07 -14.64 25.53
C ASP A 224 -0.95 -13.10 25.45
N ALA A 225 0.24 -12.58 25.14
CA ALA A 225 0.45 -11.15 25.07
C ALA A 225 -0.30 -10.51 23.90
N ASP A 226 -0.79 -9.30 24.12
CA ASP A 226 -1.30 -8.45 23.07
C ASP A 226 -0.16 -8.02 22.14
N VAL A 227 -0.21 -8.49 20.89
CA VAL A 227 0.78 -8.22 19.83
C VAL A 227 0.20 -7.15 18.92
N GLN A 228 0.87 -6.01 18.85
CA GLN A 228 0.39 -4.89 18.02
C GLN A 228 0.75 -5.10 16.55
N GLU A 229 1.94 -5.64 16.26
CA GLU A 229 2.37 -5.93 14.89
C GLU A 229 3.00 -7.33 14.81
N GLU A 230 2.69 -8.08 13.76
CA GLU A 230 3.28 -9.41 13.54
C GLU A 230 3.78 -9.59 12.10
N TYR A 231 4.99 -10.14 11.95
CA TYR A 231 5.66 -10.29 10.65
C TYR A 231 6.37 -11.63 10.50
N TRP A 232 6.62 -12.05 9.26
CA TRP A 232 7.62 -13.06 8.94
C TRP A 232 8.99 -12.41 8.77
N ALA A 233 10.03 -13.02 9.34
CA ALA A 233 11.42 -12.56 9.21
C ALA A 233 11.87 -12.56 7.74
N ASN A 234 11.44 -13.56 6.97
CA ASN A 234 11.75 -13.66 5.54
C ASN A 234 11.20 -12.48 4.75
N ASP A 235 10.00 -12.00 5.08
CA ASP A 235 9.39 -10.86 4.38
C ASP A 235 10.10 -9.55 4.68
N LEU A 236 10.51 -9.36 5.95
CA LEU A 236 11.31 -8.20 6.35
C LEU A 236 12.69 -8.23 5.70
N ASP A 237 13.35 -9.39 5.69
CA ASP A 237 14.64 -9.57 5.02
C ASP A 237 14.53 -9.33 3.51
N ASP A 238 13.50 -9.88 2.86
CA ASP A 238 13.23 -9.62 1.44
C ASP A 238 13.01 -8.13 1.17
N TYR A 239 12.37 -7.41 2.09
CA TYR A 239 12.26 -5.96 2.02
C TYR A 239 13.63 -5.28 2.11
N PHE A 240 14.46 -5.66 3.08
CA PHE A 240 15.79 -5.08 3.30
C PHE A 240 16.74 -5.31 2.13
N GLN A 241 16.63 -6.46 1.46
CA GLN A 241 17.39 -6.80 0.26
C GLN A 241 16.79 -6.20 -1.02
N GLY A 242 15.56 -5.67 -0.97
CA GLY A 242 14.84 -5.17 -2.14
C GLY A 242 14.30 -6.27 -3.07
N THR A 243 14.19 -7.51 -2.58
CA THR A 243 13.63 -8.67 -3.28
C THR A 243 12.12 -8.83 -3.05
N ALA A 244 11.55 -8.12 -2.08
CA ALA A 244 10.11 -7.86 -1.98
C ALA A 244 9.75 -6.72 -2.94
N ASP A 245 9.39 -7.07 -4.17
CA ASP A 245 9.01 -6.11 -5.22
C ASP A 245 7.56 -5.58 -5.06
N ASP A 246 7.21 -4.55 -5.82
CA ASP A 246 5.94 -3.81 -5.68
C ASP A 246 4.70 -4.68 -5.93
N PHE A 247 4.86 -5.80 -6.63
CA PHE A 247 3.75 -6.70 -6.94
C PHE A 247 3.63 -7.80 -5.88
N SER A 248 4.76 -8.37 -5.47
CA SER A 248 4.81 -9.46 -4.48
C SER A 248 4.28 -9.07 -3.11
N THR A 249 4.32 -7.79 -2.73
CA THR A 249 3.84 -7.33 -1.43
C THR A 249 2.31 -7.40 -1.26
N PHE A 250 1.56 -7.50 -2.36
CA PHE A 250 0.09 -7.50 -2.34
C PHE A 250 -0.54 -8.88 -2.42
N CYS A 251 0.23 -9.97 -2.50
CA CYS A 251 -0.34 -11.32 -2.61
C CYS A 251 -0.12 -12.21 -1.38
N ARG A 252 0.02 -11.60 -0.19
CA ARG A 252 0.02 -12.28 1.12
C ARG A 252 -0.81 -11.54 2.14
N SER A 253 -1.20 -12.30 3.18
CA SER A 253 -1.78 -11.76 4.40
C SER A 253 -0.72 -11.67 5.49
N PHE A 254 -0.76 -10.63 6.31
CA PHE A 254 0.09 -10.57 7.50
C PHE A 254 -0.34 -11.62 8.54
N PRO A 255 0.61 -12.18 9.31
CA PRO A 255 0.35 -13.25 10.28
C PRO A 255 -0.54 -12.87 11.48
N GLY A 256 -0.72 -11.59 11.73
CA GLY A 256 -1.45 -11.06 12.89
C GLY A 256 -1.09 -9.60 13.14
N GLY A 257 -1.49 -9.10 14.31
CA GLY A 257 -1.34 -7.69 14.68
C GLY A 257 -2.56 -6.85 14.30
N SER A 258 -2.73 -5.74 15.03
CA SER A 258 -3.77 -4.73 14.75
C SER A 258 -3.24 -3.56 13.90
N SER A 259 -1.92 -3.46 13.75
CA SER A 259 -1.22 -2.44 12.99
C SER A 259 -0.09 -3.05 12.16
N HIS A 260 0.34 -2.35 11.11
CA HIS A 260 1.46 -2.73 10.25
C HIS A 260 2.36 -1.53 9.92
N GLU A 261 2.50 -0.61 10.87
CA GLU A 261 3.23 0.63 10.70
C GLU A 261 4.74 0.47 10.53
N PHE A 262 5.35 -0.59 11.03
CA PHE A 262 6.74 -0.87 10.73
C PHE A 262 6.92 -1.12 9.24
N TRP A 263 6.02 -1.89 8.64
CA TRP A 263 5.99 -2.12 7.20
C TRP A 263 5.78 -0.83 6.41
N ASP A 264 4.82 0.01 6.83
CA ASP A 264 4.56 1.31 6.20
C ASP A 264 5.76 2.25 6.31
N CYS A 265 6.43 2.27 7.47
CA CYS A 265 7.65 3.02 7.70
C CYS A 265 8.72 2.65 6.66
N LEU A 266 8.99 1.36 6.50
CA LEU A 266 9.99 0.85 5.56
C LEU A 266 9.72 1.28 4.11
N GLY A 267 8.44 1.47 3.75
CA GLY A 267 8.01 1.93 2.43
C GLY A 267 8.08 3.43 2.17
N MET A 268 8.43 4.25 3.15
CA MET A 268 8.52 5.71 2.95
C MET A 268 9.80 6.11 2.20
N PRO A 269 9.72 6.57 0.93
CA PRO A 269 10.92 6.82 0.11
C PRO A 269 11.82 7.92 0.67
N PHE A 270 11.26 8.90 1.37
CA PHE A 270 12.04 9.98 1.97
C PHE A 270 12.80 9.55 3.24
N LEU A 271 12.39 8.46 3.89
CA LEU A 271 13.03 7.96 5.11
C LEU A 271 13.91 6.75 4.84
N ASN A 272 13.62 5.98 3.79
CA ASN A 272 14.27 4.71 3.46
C ASN A 272 14.62 4.65 1.97
N ASP A 273 15.20 5.74 1.45
CA ASP A 273 15.58 5.88 0.04
C ASP A 273 16.49 4.75 -0.45
N ASP A 274 17.40 4.28 0.41
CA ASP A 274 18.30 3.16 0.12
C ASP A 274 17.54 1.84 -0.09
N LEU A 275 16.50 1.56 0.71
CA LEU A 275 15.67 0.36 0.56
C LEU A 275 14.82 0.45 -0.69
N VAL A 276 14.15 1.58 -0.89
CA VAL A 276 13.30 1.82 -2.07
C VAL A 276 14.13 1.78 -3.36
N ALA A 277 15.35 2.31 -3.35
CA ALA A 277 16.25 2.25 -4.49
C ALA A 277 16.65 0.82 -4.87
N LYS A 278 16.86 -0.09 -3.90
CA LYS A 278 17.16 -1.51 -4.20
C LYS A 278 15.99 -2.18 -4.93
N LYS A 279 14.77 -1.95 -4.44
CA LYS A 279 13.53 -2.48 -5.02
C LYS A 279 13.32 -2.01 -6.46
N ILE A 280 13.42 -0.68 -6.67
CA ILE A 280 13.29 -0.07 -8.00
C ILE A 280 14.39 -0.58 -8.95
N ARG A 281 15.64 -0.69 -8.46
CA ARG A 281 16.75 -1.23 -9.25
C ARG A 281 16.48 -2.65 -9.71
N LEU A 282 16.07 -3.54 -8.81
CA LEU A 282 15.75 -4.93 -9.15
C LEU A 282 14.66 -5.00 -10.23
N HIS A 283 13.63 -4.16 -10.13
CA HIS A 283 12.58 -4.07 -11.14
C HIS A 283 13.15 -3.77 -12.54
N PHE A 284 14.00 -2.74 -12.68
CA PHE A 284 14.64 -2.41 -13.95
C PHE A 284 15.64 -3.48 -14.43
N GLU A 285 16.35 -4.14 -13.52
CA GLU A 285 17.26 -5.24 -13.87
C GLU A 285 16.51 -6.47 -14.40
N ARG A 286 15.34 -6.77 -13.84
CA ARG A 286 14.40 -7.80 -14.36
C ARG A 286 13.86 -7.41 -15.73
N ALA A 287 13.38 -6.18 -15.89
CA ALA A 287 12.89 -5.67 -17.17
C ALA A 287 13.97 -5.73 -18.27
N ARG A 288 15.23 -5.38 -17.96
CA ARG A 288 16.36 -5.49 -18.89
C ARG A 288 16.65 -6.94 -19.31
N ARG A 289 16.33 -7.92 -18.46
CA ARG A 289 16.43 -9.35 -18.77
C ARG A 289 15.20 -9.90 -19.51
N GLY A 290 14.20 -9.07 -19.77
CA GLY A 290 12.95 -9.47 -20.41
C GLY A 290 12.00 -10.23 -19.48
N GLU A 291 12.19 -10.14 -18.17
CA GLU A 291 11.31 -10.78 -17.18
C GLU A 291 10.05 -9.91 -16.97
N SER A 292 8.88 -10.54 -17.05
CA SER A 292 7.60 -9.91 -16.71
C SER A 292 7.26 -10.07 -15.23
N ALA A 293 6.28 -9.29 -14.73
CA ALA A 293 5.75 -9.47 -13.37
C ALA A 293 5.29 -10.90 -13.12
N ALA A 294 4.61 -11.53 -14.08
CA ALA A 294 4.26 -12.95 -13.99
C ALA A 294 5.46 -13.86 -13.71
N THR A 295 6.61 -13.59 -14.35
CA THR A 295 7.78 -14.49 -14.29
C THR A 295 8.33 -14.61 -12.86
N PHE A 296 8.23 -13.56 -12.05
CA PHE A 296 8.78 -13.56 -10.69
C PHE A 296 7.73 -13.55 -9.58
N VAL A 297 6.46 -13.23 -9.86
CA VAL A 297 5.39 -13.27 -8.85
C VAL A 297 4.63 -14.59 -8.87
N LEU A 298 4.25 -15.11 -10.05
CA LEU A 298 3.48 -16.36 -10.15
C LEU A 298 4.20 -17.57 -9.52
N PRO A 299 5.54 -17.69 -9.54
CA PRO A 299 6.20 -18.80 -8.85
C PRO A 299 6.20 -18.68 -7.32
N LEU A 300 5.96 -17.48 -6.75
CA LEU A 300 5.97 -17.29 -5.30
C LEU A 300 4.75 -17.94 -4.65
N TRP A 301 3.62 -17.98 -5.36
CA TRP A 301 2.39 -18.61 -4.89
C TRP A 301 1.64 -19.33 -6.00
N ASP A 302 1.11 -20.51 -5.69
CA ASP A 302 0.27 -21.30 -6.57
C ASP A 302 -1.13 -20.66 -6.69
N PHE A 303 -1.22 -19.53 -7.40
CA PHE A 303 -2.48 -18.85 -7.71
C PHE A 303 -3.43 -19.72 -8.55
N ALA A 304 -2.93 -20.82 -9.14
CA ALA A 304 -3.70 -21.73 -9.99
C ALA A 304 -4.72 -22.58 -9.21
N ARG A 305 -4.74 -22.54 -7.87
CA ARG A 305 -5.81 -23.17 -7.07
C ARG A 305 -7.12 -22.38 -7.06
N GLN A 306 -7.19 -21.22 -7.73
CA GLN A 306 -8.32 -20.28 -7.64
C GLN A 306 -9.05 -20.05 -8.98
N VAL A 307 -8.93 -20.96 -9.95
CA VAL A 307 -9.79 -21.01 -11.16
C VAL A 307 -10.76 -22.17 -11.08
#